data_AF-A0A3E4UB49-F1
#
_entry.id   AF-A0A3E4UB49-F1
#
_cell.length_a   1.000
_cell.length_b   1.000
_cell.length_c   1.000
_cell.angle_alpha   90.00
_cell.angle_beta   90.00
_cell.angle_gamma   90.00
#
_symmetry.space_group_name_H-M   'P 1'
#
loop_
_entity.id
_entity.type
_entity.pdbx_description
1 polymer ?
#
loop_
_entity_poly.entity_id
_entity_poly.type
_entity_poly.pdbx_seq_one_letter_code
_entity_poly.pdbx_strand_id
1 'polypeptide(L)'
;MRLVYLCSPYRGDYETNIRLAKQYCKNALESGVVAFAPHLYFAQFYPDTIPEQRKAGLEMGLNMLEKSDELWVMGKIHSEGMRGEINFAKEHNIPVFYVPKPLEIKSYPISIDGNELLSERDCIEESHNRNYESRLVVLSYSSLKPEYRMPRNQIWYASHGPGCGPGAKFSDTVHLYHPIDEDRMAVSRREILGEIRPEVLEMLQQLYPGLQMNRGILETEGPEL
;
A
#
# COMPACT_ATOMS: atom_id res chain seq x y z
N MET A 1 -17.64 2.82 -7.24
CA MET A 1 -16.68 3.64 -6.47
C MET A 1 -16.22 2.80 -5.29
N ARG A 2 -14.93 2.82 -4.97
CA ARG A 2 -14.35 2.05 -3.85
C ARG A 2 -14.72 2.67 -2.51
N LEU A 3 -15.06 1.85 -1.52
CA LEU A 3 -15.22 2.22 -0.11
C LEU A 3 -13.87 2.12 0.60
N VAL A 4 -13.38 3.25 1.09
CA VAL A 4 -12.08 3.38 1.72
C VAL A 4 -12.24 3.72 3.19
N TYR A 5 -11.66 2.89 4.05
CA TYR A 5 -11.56 3.16 5.47
C TYR A 5 -10.34 4.06 5.74
N LEU A 6 -10.55 5.23 6.35
CA LEU A 6 -9.49 6.13 6.74
C LEU A 6 -9.08 5.88 8.20
N CYS A 7 -7.92 5.27 8.36
CA CYS A 7 -7.26 5.07 9.64
C CYS A 7 -6.44 6.32 9.98
N SER A 8 -6.86 7.11 10.96
CA SER A 8 -6.14 8.31 11.39
C SER A 8 -6.17 8.49 12.91
N PRO A 9 -5.25 9.28 13.49
CA PRO A 9 -5.26 9.56 14.92
C PRO A 9 -6.58 10.19 15.36
N TYR A 10 -7.08 9.77 16.52
CA TYR A 10 -8.26 10.36 17.17
C TYR A 10 -7.91 10.95 18.54
N ARG A 11 -7.27 10.15 19.41
CA ARG A 11 -6.86 10.55 20.76
C ARG A 11 -5.72 11.58 20.76
N GLY A 12 -5.61 12.33 21.85
CA GLY A 12 -4.65 13.43 22.02
C GLY A 12 -5.35 14.77 21.82
N ASP A 13 -4.95 15.52 20.80
CA ASP A 13 -5.64 16.74 20.39
C ASP A 13 -6.87 16.40 19.54
N TYR A 14 -8.00 16.14 20.21
CA TYR A 14 -9.26 15.75 19.57
C TYR A 14 -9.75 16.78 18.54
N GLU A 15 -9.64 18.08 18.83
CA GLU A 15 -10.12 19.13 17.95
C GLU A 15 -9.34 19.13 16.64
N THR A 16 -8.01 19.11 16.73
CA THR A 16 -7.14 19.03 15.55
C THR A 16 -7.35 17.73 14.79
N ASN A 17 -7.43 16.59 15.49
CA ASN A 17 -7.59 15.28 14.86
C ASN A 17 -8.92 15.16 14.10
N ILE A 18 -10.04 15.60 14.69
CA ILE A 18 -11.35 15.60 14.04
C ILE A 18 -11.33 16.52 12.82
N ARG A 19 -10.75 17.72 12.94
CA ARG A 19 -10.63 18.66 11.81
C ARG A 19 -9.81 18.06 10.67
N LEU A 20 -8.68 17.42 10.98
CA LEU A 20 -7.83 16.76 10.00
C LEU A 20 -8.54 15.56 9.36
N ALA A 21 -9.16 14.68 10.13
CA ALA A 21 -9.90 13.53 9.59
C ALA A 21 -11.03 13.96 8.64
N LYS A 22 -11.75 15.05 8.95
CA LYS A 22 -12.74 15.64 8.03
C LYS A 22 -12.10 16.10 6.73
N GLN A 23 -10.94 16.77 6.80
CA GLN A 23 -10.21 17.21 5.61
C GLN A 23 -9.70 16.01 4.80
N TYR A 24 -9.24 14.94 5.44
CA TYR A 24 -8.78 13.73 4.75
C TYR A 24 -9.93 13.03 4.04
N CYS A 25 -11.10 12.91 4.69
CA CYS A 25 -12.32 12.41 4.05
C CYS A 25 -12.68 13.25 2.83
N LYS A 26 -12.66 14.58 2.95
CA LYS A 26 -12.94 15.49 1.83
C LYS A 26 -11.97 15.27 0.67
N ASN A 27 -10.67 15.24 0.93
CA ASN A 27 -9.64 15.01 -0.11
C ASN A 27 -9.82 13.66 -0.81
N ALA A 28 -10.14 12.61 -0.05
CA ALA A 28 -10.41 11.28 -0.60
C ALA A 28 -11.68 11.27 -1.48
N LEU A 29 -12.77 11.90 -1.02
CA LEU A 29 -14.01 12.05 -1.79
C LEU A 29 -13.78 12.80 -3.11
N GLU A 30 -13.03 13.91 -3.07
CA GLU A 30 -12.64 14.68 -4.25
C GLU A 30 -11.75 13.89 -5.22
N SER A 31 -11.10 12.82 -4.73
CA SER A 31 -10.30 11.89 -5.54
C SER A 31 -11.10 10.71 -6.12
N GLY A 32 -12.43 10.69 -5.94
CA GLY A 32 -13.31 9.71 -6.59
C GLY A 32 -13.55 8.40 -5.82
N VAL A 33 -13.25 8.36 -4.52
CA VAL A 33 -13.56 7.23 -3.63
C VAL A 33 -14.62 7.61 -2.59
N VAL A 34 -15.31 6.63 -2.02
CA VAL A 34 -16.16 6.84 -0.84
C VAL A 34 -15.27 6.69 0.38
N ALA A 35 -15.12 7.74 1.20
CA ALA A 35 -14.25 7.72 2.36
C ALA A 35 -15.02 7.64 3.67
N PHE A 36 -14.57 6.79 4.59
CA PHE A 36 -15.17 6.60 5.90
C PHE A 36 -14.09 6.66 6.99
N ALA A 37 -14.22 7.61 7.93
CA ALA A 37 -13.40 7.64 9.14
C ALA A 37 -14.26 7.22 10.36
N PRO A 38 -13.92 6.13 11.06
CA PRO A 38 -14.76 5.51 12.08
C PRO A 38 -15.09 6.47 13.23
N HIS A 39 -14.10 7.20 13.72
CA HIS A 39 -14.25 8.10 14.87
C HIS A 39 -15.01 9.39 14.53
N LEU A 40 -15.18 9.73 13.24
CA LEU A 40 -16.08 10.84 12.85
C LEU A 40 -17.54 10.43 12.97
N TYR A 41 -17.84 9.14 12.88
CA TYR A 41 -19.20 8.62 12.93
C TYR A 41 -19.53 8.01 14.29
N PHE A 42 -18.86 6.92 14.66
CA PHE A 42 -19.20 6.15 15.84
C PHE A 42 -18.94 6.89 17.15
N ALA A 43 -17.94 7.77 17.23
CA ALA A 43 -17.63 8.49 18.47
C ALA A 43 -18.72 9.50 18.87
N GLN A 44 -19.65 9.84 17.96
CA GLN A 44 -20.84 10.65 18.27
C GLN A 44 -21.87 9.87 19.09
N PHE A 45 -21.90 8.54 18.95
CA PHE A 45 -22.82 7.64 19.65
C PHE A 45 -22.15 6.90 20.82
N TYR A 46 -20.85 6.60 20.67
CA TYR A 46 -20.03 5.86 21.61
C TYR A 46 -18.77 6.65 21.98
N PRO A 47 -18.87 7.63 22.90
CA PRO A 47 -17.74 8.37 23.43
C PRO A 47 -16.53 7.49 23.83
N ASP A 48 -15.34 7.82 23.30
CA ASP A 48 -14.09 7.09 23.59
C ASP A 48 -13.61 7.25 25.04
N THR A 49 -14.19 8.21 25.79
CA THR A 49 -13.87 8.45 27.20
C THR A 49 -14.47 7.40 28.15
N ILE A 50 -15.43 6.59 27.70
CA ILE A 50 -16.06 5.52 28.48
C ILE A 50 -15.55 4.17 27.96
N PRO A 51 -14.81 3.38 28.75
CA PRO A 51 -14.14 2.15 28.27
C PRO A 51 -15.06 1.15 27.55
N GLU A 52 -16.27 0.92 28.06
CA GLU A 52 -17.23 -0.02 27.48
C GLU A 52 -17.77 0.47 26.12
N GLN A 53 -18.07 1.76 26.02
CA GLN A 53 -18.54 2.37 24.78
C GLN A 53 -17.42 2.46 23.75
N ARG A 54 -16.20 2.78 24.20
CA ARG A 54 -14.99 2.72 23.37
C ARG A 54 -14.83 1.34 22.74
N LYS A 55 -14.97 0.27 23.52
CA LYS A 55 -14.90 -1.09 23.00
C LYS A 55 -15.95 -1.34 21.92
N ALA A 56 -17.21 -0.97 22.17
CA ALA A 56 -18.29 -1.11 21.18
C ALA A 56 -18.02 -0.28 19.90
N GLY A 57 -17.53 0.95 20.03
CA GLY A 57 -17.17 1.81 18.90
C GLY A 57 -16.03 1.25 18.06
N LEU A 58 -15.01 0.65 18.71
CA LEU A 58 -13.91 -0.03 18.02
C LEU A 58 -14.41 -1.28 17.28
N GLU A 59 -15.23 -2.11 17.92
CA GLU A 59 -15.82 -3.30 17.28
C GLU A 59 -16.65 -2.92 16.04
N MET A 60 -17.47 -1.86 16.12
CA MET A 60 -18.21 -1.35 14.97
C MET A 60 -17.29 -0.79 13.87
N GLY A 61 -16.20 -0.13 14.26
CA GLY A 61 -15.15 0.32 13.33
C GLY A 61 -14.55 -0.85 12.55
N LEU A 62 -14.12 -1.91 13.24
CA LEU A 62 -13.55 -3.11 12.60
C LEU A 62 -14.56 -3.82 11.70
N ASN A 63 -15.82 -3.94 12.11
CA ASN A 63 -16.89 -4.49 11.27
C ASN A 63 -17.14 -3.67 9.99
N MET A 64 -16.84 -2.36 10.01
CA MET A 64 -16.91 -1.50 8.83
C MET A 64 -15.65 -1.61 7.98
N LEU A 65 -14.48 -1.74 8.61
CA LEU A 65 -13.22 -2.02 7.94
C LEU A 65 -13.31 -3.32 7.13
N GLU A 66 -13.87 -4.39 7.70
CA GLU A 66 -14.10 -5.67 7.02
C GLU A 66 -14.92 -5.54 5.72
N LYS A 67 -15.81 -4.56 5.65
CA LYS A 67 -16.66 -4.28 4.48
C LYS A 67 -16.06 -3.27 3.51
N SER A 68 -14.91 -2.69 3.86
CA SER A 68 -14.24 -1.69 3.03
C SER A 68 -13.35 -2.36 2.01
N ASP A 69 -13.24 -1.76 0.82
CA ASP A 69 -12.38 -2.26 -0.24
C ASP A 69 -10.90 -2.07 0.10
N GLU A 70 -10.56 -0.97 0.82
CA GLU A 70 -9.18 -0.62 1.16
C GLU A 70 -9.06 0.11 2.50
N LEU A 71 -7.89 -0.02 3.14
CA LEU A 71 -7.48 0.75 4.32
C LEU A 71 -6.44 1.81 3.94
N TRP A 72 -6.72 3.08 4.17
CA TRP A 72 -5.74 4.16 4.01
C TRP A 72 -5.28 4.69 5.36
N VAL A 73 -3.99 4.54 5.65
CA VAL A 73 -3.34 4.94 6.90
C VAL A 73 -2.81 6.36 6.76
N MET A 74 -3.36 7.27 7.55
CA MET A 74 -3.12 8.71 7.44
C MET A 74 -2.02 9.19 8.39
N GLY A 75 -0.98 9.79 7.82
CA GLY A 75 0.15 10.39 8.56
C GLY A 75 1.26 9.38 8.86
N LYS A 76 2.33 9.87 9.50
CA LYS A 76 3.55 9.07 9.76
C LYS A 76 3.58 8.40 11.13
N ILE A 77 2.78 8.89 12.08
CA ILE A 77 2.75 8.39 13.45
C ILE A 77 1.49 7.55 13.59
N HIS A 78 1.68 6.26 13.87
CA HIS A 78 0.59 5.30 14.00
C HIS A 78 0.33 5.04 15.49
N SER A 79 -0.85 5.46 15.96
CA SER A 79 -1.29 5.18 17.33
C SER A 79 -1.55 3.68 17.53
N GLU A 80 -1.66 3.23 18.79
CA GLU A 80 -2.02 1.85 19.11
C GLU A 80 -3.33 1.41 18.43
N GLY A 81 -4.35 2.26 18.44
CA GLY A 81 -5.63 1.99 17.77
C GLY A 81 -5.46 1.80 16.27
N MET A 82 -4.66 2.67 15.63
CA MET A 82 -4.35 2.55 14.21
C MET A 82 -3.60 1.24 13.90
N ARG A 83 -2.65 0.84 14.76
CA ARG A 83 -1.95 -0.44 14.59
C ARG A 83 -2.89 -1.63 14.69
N GLY A 84 -3.90 -1.57 15.57
CA GLY A 84 -4.97 -2.56 15.63
C GLY A 84 -5.76 -2.67 14.32
N GLU A 85 -6.16 -1.53 13.73
CA GLU A 85 -6.86 -1.49 12.44
C GLU A 85 -5.98 -2.02 11.29
N ILE A 86 -4.70 -1.65 11.25
CA ILE A 86 -3.74 -2.14 10.25
C ILE A 86 -3.58 -3.66 10.34
N ASN A 87 -3.42 -4.19 11.55
CA ASN A 87 -3.28 -5.63 11.76
C ASN A 87 -4.55 -6.37 11.34
N PHE A 88 -5.73 -5.86 11.73
CA PHE A 88 -7.01 -6.43 11.33
C PHE A 88 -7.15 -6.46 9.80
N ALA A 89 -6.81 -5.37 9.11
CA ALA A 89 -6.85 -5.33 7.65
C ALA A 89 -5.94 -6.39 7.01
N LYS A 90 -4.70 -6.54 7.52
CA LYS A 90 -3.77 -7.58 7.05
C LYS A 90 -4.31 -9.00 7.26
N GLU A 91 -4.86 -9.29 8.43
CA GLU A 91 -5.46 -10.60 8.75
C GLU A 91 -6.67 -10.94 7.86
N HIS A 92 -7.40 -9.91 7.39
CA HIS A 92 -8.57 -10.06 6.53
C HIS A 92 -8.26 -9.85 5.04
N ASN A 93 -6.98 -9.80 4.65
CA ASN A 93 -6.53 -9.57 3.26
C ASN A 93 -7.07 -8.27 2.62
N ILE A 94 -7.33 -7.24 3.43
CA ILE A 94 -7.72 -5.90 2.98
C ILE A 94 -6.42 -5.15 2.61
N PRO A 95 -6.35 -4.53 1.42
CA PRO A 95 -5.14 -3.84 0.98
C PRO A 95 -4.93 -2.59 1.83
N VAL A 96 -3.68 -2.39 2.26
CA VAL A 96 -3.29 -1.28 3.13
C VAL A 96 -2.38 -0.32 2.37
N PHE A 97 -2.76 0.95 2.35
CA PHE A 97 -1.98 2.02 1.73
C PHE A 97 -1.62 3.10 2.74
N TYR A 98 -0.36 3.52 2.74
CA TYR A 98 0.13 4.55 3.66
C TYR A 98 0.19 5.92 2.98
N VAL A 99 -0.53 6.88 3.56
CA VAL A 99 -0.58 8.27 3.09
C VAL A 99 0.19 9.15 4.09
N PRO A 100 1.54 9.25 3.98
CA PRO A 100 2.35 9.93 4.98
C PRO A 100 2.13 11.44 5.04
N LYS A 101 1.55 12.03 3.98
CA LYS A 101 1.26 13.46 3.87
C LYS A 101 -0.18 13.72 3.43
N PRO A 102 -1.19 13.42 4.27
CA PRO A 102 -2.61 13.45 3.86
C PRO A 102 -3.16 14.81 3.43
N LEU A 103 -2.43 15.90 3.67
CA LEU A 103 -2.78 17.24 3.18
C LEU A 103 -2.31 17.49 1.73
N GLU A 104 -1.42 16.65 1.21
CA GLU A 104 -0.98 16.67 -0.19
C GLU A 104 -1.73 15.57 -0.96
N ILE A 105 -2.75 15.92 -1.77
CA ILE A 105 -3.59 14.96 -2.53
C ILE A 105 -2.73 13.99 -3.36
N LYS A 106 -1.60 14.46 -3.92
CA LYS A 106 -0.63 13.63 -4.64
C LYS A 106 -0.03 12.47 -3.83
N SER A 107 -0.22 12.41 -2.51
CA SER A 107 0.22 11.28 -1.67
C SER A 107 -0.79 10.12 -1.60
N TYR A 108 -2.00 10.31 -2.14
CA TYR A 108 -3.09 9.34 -2.05
C TYR A 108 -2.92 8.22 -3.08
N PRO A 109 -3.31 6.97 -2.76
CA PRO A 109 -3.19 5.80 -3.62
C PRO A 109 -4.30 5.78 -4.69
N ILE A 110 -4.31 6.79 -5.55
CA ILE A 110 -5.27 6.90 -6.64
C ILE A 110 -4.62 6.33 -7.91
N SER A 111 -5.24 5.31 -8.48
CA SER A 111 -4.89 4.82 -9.81
C SER A 111 -5.50 5.71 -10.88
N ILE A 112 -4.73 5.98 -11.94
CA ILE A 112 -5.19 6.84 -13.05
C ILE A 112 -6.13 6.10 -14.02
N ASP A 113 -6.10 4.77 -14.02
CA ASP A 113 -6.96 3.93 -14.87
C ASP A 113 -8.14 3.31 -14.11
N GLY A 114 -8.28 3.62 -12.82
CA GLY A 114 -9.35 3.14 -11.95
C GLY A 114 -9.16 1.72 -11.41
N ASN A 115 -8.14 0.98 -11.84
CA ASN A 115 -7.83 -0.34 -11.30
C ASN A 115 -7.20 -0.24 -9.91
N GLU A 116 -7.40 -1.25 -9.08
CA GLU A 116 -6.85 -1.28 -7.72
C GLU A 116 -5.32 -1.37 -7.74
N LEU A 117 -4.63 -0.44 -7.07
CA LEU A 117 -3.17 -0.44 -6.95
C LEU A 117 -2.69 -1.65 -6.15
N LEU A 118 -1.48 -2.11 -6.42
CA LEU A 118 -0.89 -3.23 -5.70
C LEU A 118 -0.40 -2.79 -4.31
N SER A 119 -0.58 -3.66 -3.34
CA SER A 119 -0.19 -3.51 -1.94
C SER A 119 0.62 -4.73 -1.46
N GLU A 120 0.99 -4.77 -0.18
CA GLU A 120 1.73 -5.91 0.40
C GLU A 120 0.97 -7.24 0.26
N ARG A 121 -0.37 -7.22 0.15
CA ARG A 121 -1.17 -8.44 0.00
C ARG A 121 -0.93 -9.16 -1.33
N ASP A 122 -0.45 -8.43 -2.34
CA ASP A 122 -0.21 -8.93 -3.69
C ASP A 122 1.18 -9.56 -3.84
N CYS A 123 1.97 -9.54 -2.76
CA CYS A 123 3.30 -10.11 -2.70
C CYS A 123 3.29 -11.50 -2.06
N ILE A 124 4.27 -12.32 -2.43
CA ILE A 124 4.54 -13.61 -1.81
C ILE A 124 4.81 -13.38 -0.31
N GLU A 125 4.17 -14.19 0.54
CA GLU A 125 4.31 -14.09 2.00
C GLU A 125 5.78 -14.16 2.42
N GLU A 126 6.19 -13.30 3.36
CA GLU A 126 7.58 -13.16 3.83
C GLU A 126 8.64 -12.83 2.75
N SER A 127 8.24 -12.49 1.52
CA SER A 127 9.20 -12.14 0.45
C SER A 127 9.98 -10.86 0.75
N HIS A 128 9.46 -9.99 1.61
CA HIS A 128 10.15 -8.78 2.07
C HIS A 128 11.47 -9.06 2.81
N ASN A 129 11.68 -10.29 3.26
CA ASN A 129 12.91 -10.76 3.91
C ASN A 129 13.86 -11.52 2.97
N ARG A 130 13.56 -11.65 1.67
CA ARG A 130 14.35 -12.43 0.71
C ARG A 130 15.32 -11.57 -0.11
N ASN A 131 16.25 -12.22 -0.81
CA ASN A 131 17.06 -11.53 -1.82
C ASN A 131 16.19 -11.25 -3.06
N TYR A 132 16.10 -9.98 -3.47
CA TYR A 132 15.34 -9.54 -4.64
C TYR A 132 16.12 -9.62 -5.96
N GLU A 133 17.42 -9.94 -5.95
CA GLU A 133 18.21 -10.02 -7.17
C GLU A 133 17.60 -11.00 -8.19
N SER A 134 17.42 -10.52 -9.42
CA SER A 134 16.72 -11.22 -10.52
C SER A 134 15.26 -11.59 -10.22
N ARG A 135 14.60 -10.88 -9.29
CA ARG A 135 13.19 -11.09 -8.95
C ARG A 135 12.31 -9.98 -9.52
N LEU A 136 11.08 -10.36 -9.81
CA LEU A 136 10.02 -9.42 -10.13
C LEU A 136 9.38 -8.95 -8.83
N VAL A 137 9.40 -7.65 -8.59
CA VAL A 137 8.99 -7.04 -7.33
C VAL A 137 7.87 -6.02 -7.55
N VAL A 138 7.10 -5.80 -6.49
CA VAL A 138 6.07 -4.76 -6.44
C VAL A 138 6.66 -3.52 -5.79
N LEU A 139 6.72 -2.43 -6.54
CA LEU A 139 7.10 -1.11 -6.06
C LEU A 139 5.89 -0.42 -5.41
N SER A 140 6.12 0.24 -4.28
CA SER A 140 5.11 1.08 -3.63
C SER A 140 4.62 2.17 -4.59
N TYR A 141 3.31 2.38 -4.65
CA TYR A 141 2.70 3.45 -5.44
C TYR A 141 3.27 4.84 -5.11
N SER A 142 3.78 5.03 -3.89
CA SER A 142 4.35 6.30 -3.43
C SER A 142 5.65 6.67 -4.16
N SER A 143 6.34 5.68 -4.72
CA SER A 143 7.56 5.87 -5.51
C SER A 143 7.28 6.21 -6.98
N LEU A 144 6.01 6.09 -7.39
CA LEU A 144 5.53 6.53 -8.70
C LEU A 144 4.94 7.94 -8.60
N LYS A 145 5.20 8.76 -9.62
CA LYS A 145 4.49 10.04 -9.78
C LYS A 145 3.00 9.75 -10.02
N PRO A 146 2.08 10.62 -9.56
CA PRO A 146 0.64 10.40 -9.68
C PRO A 146 0.19 10.00 -11.10
N GLU A 147 0.74 10.64 -12.13
CA GLU A 147 0.43 10.40 -13.55
C GLU A 147 0.89 9.03 -14.09
N TYR A 148 1.64 8.26 -13.31
CA TYR A 148 2.08 6.90 -13.65
C TYR A 148 1.52 5.84 -12.70
N ARG A 149 0.64 6.20 -11.77
CA ARG A 149 0.05 5.25 -10.81
C ARG A 149 -1.00 4.39 -11.50
N MET A 150 -0.59 3.17 -11.82
CA MET A 150 -1.45 2.07 -12.21
C MET A 150 -0.75 0.75 -11.85
N PRO A 151 -1.49 -0.34 -11.63
CA PRO A 151 -0.94 -1.61 -11.18
C PRO A 151 0.25 -2.13 -11.99
N ARG A 152 0.18 -2.08 -13.33
CA ARG A 152 1.28 -2.57 -14.18
C ARG A 152 2.59 -1.79 -13.97
N ASN A 153 2.51 -0.50 -13.67
CA ASN A 153 3.69 0.36 -13.48
C ASN A 153 4.30 0.18 -12.09
N GLN A 154 3.67 -0.60 -11.20
CA GLN A 154 4.26 -1.02 -9.93
C GLN A 154 5.11 -2.29 -10.09
N ILE A 155 5.19 -2.90 -11.27
CA ILE A 155 5.94 -4.14 -11.49
C ILE A 155 7.32 -3.83 -12.04
N TRP A 156 8.36 -4.28 -11.34
CA TRP A 156 9.76 -3.99 -11.69
C TRP A 156 10.64 -5.21 -11.49
N TYR A 157 11.64 -5.40 -12.35
CA TYR A 157 12.70 -6.37 -12.09
C TYR A 157 13.78 -5.74 -11.24
N ALA A 158 14.15 -6.38 -10.14
CA ALA A 158 15.31 -6.00 -9.35
C ALA A 158 16.59 -6.61 -9.95
N SER A 159 17.47 -5.76 -10.46
CA SER A 159 18.68 -6.20 -11.16
C SER A 159 19.82 -6.50 -10.18
N HIS A 160 20.21 -5.52 -9.37
CA HIS A 160 21.33 -5.61 -8.43
C HIS A 160 21.28 -4.50 -7.39
N GLY A 161 22.17 -4.54 -6.41
CA GLY A 161 22.35 -3.48 -5.43
C GLY A 161 22.56 -4.03 -4.03
N PRO A 162 23.20 -3.25 -3.14
CA PRO A 162 23.45 -3.69 -1.77
C PRO A 162 22.15 -3.98 -1.00
N GLY A 163 21.04 -3.30 -1.35
CA GLY A 163 19.72 -3.51 -0.76
C GLY A 163 18.94 -4.71 -1.29
N CYS A 164 19.45 -5.44 -2.30
CA CYS A 164 18.76 -6.63 -2.83
C CYS A 164 18.62 -7.71 -1.77
N GLY A 165 19.66 -7.93 -0.95
CA GLY A 165 19.59 -8.81 0.20
C GLY A 165 19.00 -8.12 1.45
N PRO A 166 18.36 -8.88 2.36
CA PRO A 166 18.01 -8.35 3.68
C PRO A 166 19.30 -8.05 4.47
N GLY A 167 19.32 -6.95 5.23
CA GLY A 167 20.42 -6.68 6.19
C GLY A 167 21.64 -5.93 5.63
N ALA A 168 21.47 -5.22 4.51
CA ALA A 168 22.49 -4.31 4.00
C ALA A 168 22.87 -3.24 5.05
N LYS A 169 24.17 -3.07 5.33
CA LYS A 169 24.66 -2.22 6.43
C LYS A 169 24.88 -0.76 6.06
N PHE A 170 25.24 -0.49 4.81
CA PHE A 170 25.72 0.83 4.37
C PHE A 170 24.80 1.54 3.39
N SER A 171 24.06 0.78 2.59
CA SER A 171 23.07 1.28 1.63
C SER A 171 22.01 0.21 1.46
N ASP A 172 20.75 0.62 1.46
CA ASP A 172 19.61 -0.24 1.16
C ASP A 172 19.13 -0.05 -0.29
N THR A 173 19.99 0.46 -1.19
CA THR A 173 19.64 0.74 -2.58
C THR A 173 19.46 -0.54 -3.40
N VAL A 174 18.37 -0.60 -4.16
CA VAL A 174 18.06 -1.63 -5.16
C VAL A 174 17.90 -0.95 -6.51
N HIS A 175 18.62 -1.44 -7.52
CA HIS A 175 18.44 -1.00 -8.90
C HIS A 175 17.35 -1.83 -9.56
N LEU A 176 16.44 -1.13 -10.21
CA LEU A 176 15.27 -1.70 -10.87
C LEU A 176 15.27 -1.34 -12.35
N TYR A 177 14.71 -2.23 -13.17
CA TYR A 177 14.27 -1.88 -14.52
C TYR A 177 12.82 -2.31 -14.76
N HIS A 178 12.10 -1.50 -15.51
CA HIS A 178 10.71 -1.76 -15.83
C HIS A 178 10.63 -2.77 -17.00
N PRO A 179 9.76 -3.78 -16.92
CA PRO A 179 9.77 -4.90 -17.87
C PRO A 179 9.28 -4.56 -19.29
N ILE A 180 8.63 -3.41 -19.49
CA ILE A 180 8.00 -3.06 -20.79
C ILE A 180 8.86 -2.09 -21.59
N ASP A 181 9.33 -1.02 -20.97
CA ASP A 181 10.05 0.10 -21.61
C ASP A 181 11.52 0.19 -21.17
N GLU A 182 11.98 -0.73 -20.33
CA GLU A 182 13.35 -0.80 -19.80
C GLU A 182 13.80 0.44 -19.01
N ASP A 183 12.85 1.29 -18.59
CA ASP A 183 13.11 2.43 -17.72
C ASP A 183 13.82 1.95 -16.45
N ARG A 184 14.74 2.76 -15.92
CA ARG A 184 15.58 2.37 -14.78
C ARG A 184 15.40 3.33 -13.62
N MET A 185 15.41 2.78 -12.42
CA MET A 185 15.45 3.57 -11.19
C MET A 185 16.30 2.89 -10.12
N ALA A 186 16.75 3.68 -9.15
CA ALA A 186 17.38 3.19 -7.93
C ALA A 186 16.52 3.63 -6.75
N VAL A 187 16.06 2.68 -5.95
CA VAL A 187 15.13 2.92 -4.84
C VAL A 187 15.68 2.34 -3.55
N SER A 188 15.19 2.80 -2.40
CA SER A 188 15.41 2.09 -1.14
C SER A 188 14.66 0.76 -1.16
N ARG A 189 15.23 -0.29 -0.55
CA ARG A 189 14.57 -1.58 -0.31
C ARG A 189 13.20 -1.41 0.35
N ARG A 190 13.01 -0.37 1.17
CA ARG A 190 11.77 -0.06 1.88
C ARG A 190 10.64 0.43 0.97
N GLU A 191 10.98 0.83 -0.25
CA GLU A 191 10.01 1.21 -1.29
C GLU A 191 9.48 0.00 -2.06
N ILE A 192 10.10 -1.18 -1.89
CA ILE A 192 9.67 -2.44 -2.48
C ILE A 192 8.80 -3.18 -1.47
N LEU A 193 7.56 -3.50 -1.86
CA LEU A 193 6.58 -4.19 -1.02
C LEU A 193 6.89 -5.68 -0.87
N GLY A 194 7.44 -6.30 -1.93
CA GLY A 194 7.77 -7.73 -1.95
C GLY A 194 7.92 -8.29 -3.36
N GLU A 195 8.19 -9.59 -3.46
CA GLU A 195 8.14 -10.34 -4.73
C GLU A 195 6.67 -10.56 -5.12
N ILE A 196 6.30 -10.30 -6.37
CA ILE A 196 4.90 -10.45 -6.82
C ILE A 196 4.44 -11.91 -6.77
N ARG A 197 3.18 -12.15 -6.37
CA ARG A 197 2.54 -13.47 -6.49
C ARG A 197 2.32 -13.85 -7.96
N PRO A 198 2.64 -15.09 -8.39
CA PRO A 198 2.44 -15.53 -9.78
C PRO A 198 1.01 -15.32 -10.29
N GLU A 199 0.00 -15.62 -9.47
CA GLU A 199 -1.41 -15.45 -9.82
C GLU A 199 -1.82 -13.99 -10.02
N VAL A 200 -1.20 -13.05 -9.27
CA VAL A 200 -1.41 -11.61 -9.46
C VAL A 200 -0.75 -11.17 -10.77
N LEU A 201 0.45 -11.68 -11.08
CA LEU A 201 1.11 -11.39 -12.34
C LEU A 201 0.27 -11.86 -13.54
N GLU A 202 -0.28 -13.07 -13.49
CA GLU A 202 -1.18 -13.60 -14.52
C GLU A 202 -2.43 -12.74 -14.69
N MET A 203 -3.06 -12.34 -13.59
CA MET A 203 -4.20 -11.41 -13.61
C MET A 203 -3.83 -10.08 -14.26
N LEU A 204 -2.67 -9.50 -13.93
CA LEU A 204 -2.20 -8.25 -14.53
C LEU A 204 -1.91 -8.40 -16.02
N GLN A 205 -1.38 -9.54 -16.48
CA GLN A 205 -1.16 -9.81 -17.90
C GLN A 205 -2.47 -9.87 -18.69
N GLN A 206 -3.54 -10.38 -18.07
CA GLN A 206 -4.88 -10.36 -18.67
C GLN A 206 -5.47 -8.93 -18.69
N LEU A 207 -5.31 -8.19 -17.60
CA LEU A 207 -5.81 -6.81 -17.46
C LEU A 207 -5.06 -5.82 -18.36
N TYR A 208 -3.75 -6.04 -18.55
CA TYR A 208 -2.87 -5.22 -19.38
C TYR A 208 -2.19 -6.10 -20.44
N PRO A 209 -2.81 -6.33 -21.62
CA PRO A 209 -2.24 -7.18 -22.65
C PRO A 209 -0.84 -6.76 -23.15
N GLY A 210 -0.44 -5.50 -22.95
CA GLY A 210 0.89 -4.98 -23.25
C GLY A 210 1.96 -5.30 -22.19
N LEU A 211 1.59 -5.89 -21.05
CA LEU A 211 2.50 -6.38 -20.01
C LEU A 211 3.03 -7.77 -20.40
N GLN A 212 3.68 -7.88 -21.55
CA GLN A 212 4.33 -9.12 -21.95
C GLN A 212 5.76 -9.12 -21.42
N MET A 213 5.99 -9.90 -20.36
CA MET A 213 7.34 -10.11 -19.85
C MET A 213 8.14 -10.83 -20.93
N ASN A 214 9.26 -10.24 -21.38
CA ASN A 214 10.19 -10.93 -22.24
C ASN A 214 10.64 -12.22 -21.54
N ARG A 215 10.19 -13.38 -22.03
CA ARG A 215 10.53 -14.71 -21.48
C ARG A 215 12.04 -15.02 -21.49
N GLY A 216 12.86 -14.17 -22.10
CA GLY A 216 14.30 -14.37 -22.33
C GLY A 216 15.22 -14.15 -21.13
N ILE A 217 14.74 -14.01 -19.90
CA ILE A 217 15.59 -13.81 -18.69
C ILE A 217 15.46 -14.96 -17.67
N LEU A 218 14.56 -15.93 -17.90
CA LEU A 218 14.51 -17.17 -17.11
C LEU A 218 15.45 -18.27 -17.66
N GLU A 219 16.06 -18.05 -18.83
CA GLU A 219 17.05 -18.93 -19.45
C GLU A 219 18.36 -18.16 -19.67
N THR A 220 19.09 -17.86 -18.59
CA THR A 220 20.53 -17.60 -18.72
C THR A 220 21.27 -18.68 -17.95
N GLU A 221 21.59 -19.74 -18.70
CA GLU A 221 22.81 -20.54 -18.63
C GLU A 221 23.56 -20.50 -17.29
N GLY A 222 23.33 -21.52 -16.46
CA GLY A 222 24.39 -21.96 -15.56
C GLY A 222 25.57 -22.41 -16.42
N PRO A 223 26.82 -22.02 -16.11
CA PRO A 223 27.96 -22.48 -16.89
C PRO A 223 28.10 -23.99 -16.71
N GLU A 224 27.92 -24.73 -17.80
CA GLU A 224 28.59 -26.01 -17.96
C GLU A 224 30.10 -25.72 -18.01
N LEU A 225 30.81 -26.10 -16.95
CA LEU A 225 32.20 -26.59 -16.94
C LEU A 225 32.55 -27.14 -15.55
#